data_AF-A0A933JS63-F1
#
_entry.id   AF-A0A933JS63-F1
#
_cell.length_a   1.000
_cell.length_b   1.000
_cell.length_c   1.000
_cell.angle_alpha   90.00
_cell.angle_beta   90.00
_cell.angle_gamma   90.00
#
_symmetry.space_group_name_H-M   'P 1'
#
loop_
_entity.id
_entity.type
_entity.pdbx_description
1 polymer ?
#
loop_
_entity_poly.entity_id
_entity_poly.type
_entity_poly.pdbx_seq_one_letter_code
_entity_poly.pdbx_strand_id
1 'polypeptide(L)'
;MTIVGLVAQSFDLYELAMLLRVLLSWLRAFGAVNPYSSFVRAVYQLTDPVFLPARAFYERILSMFRVDARDLRLDFSPIFAFGFVKLAREISIRLLMLIFG
;
A
#
# COMPACT_ATOMS: atom_id res chain seq x y z
N MET A 1 -25.55 0.48 10.42
CA MET A 1 -24.23 0.84 9.87
C MET A 1 -24.44 1.84 8.75
N THR A 2 -23.77 2.99 8.77
CA THR A 2 -23.89 4.01 7.71
C THR A 2 -22.98 3.66 6.53
N ILE A 3 -23.30 4.17 5.33
CA ILE A 3 -22.47 3.99 4.12
C ILE A 3 -21.04 4.50 4.38
N VAL A 4 -20.91 5.63 5.08
CA VAL A 4 -19.61 6.19 5.50
C VAL A 4 -18.82 5.20 6.37
N GLY A 5 -19.48 4.53 7.31
CA GLY A 5 -18.84 3.53 8.17
C GLY A 5 -18.36 2.30 7.41
N LEU A 6 -19.14 1.81 6.43
CA LEU A 6 -18.75 0.67 5.59
C LEU A 6 -17.53 1.00 4.71
N VAL A 7 -17.49 2.21 4.15
CA VAL A 7 -16.35 2.68 3.36
C VAL A 7 -15.12 2.87 4.24
N ALA A 8 -15.25 3.46 5.43
CA ALA A 8 -14.13 3.59 6.35
C ALA A 8 -13.55 2.22 6.73
N GLN A 9 -14.41 1.24 7.03
CA GLN A 9 -13.99 -0.11 7.41
C GLN A 9 -13.31 -0.87 6.26
N SER A 10 -13.72 -0.66 5.01
CA SER A 10 -13.06 -1.28 3.86
C SER A 10 -11.63 -0.73 3.65
N PHE A 11 -11.42 0.57 3.88
CA PHE A 11 -10.08 1.15 3.90
C PHE A 11 -9.22 0.57 5.02
N ASP A 12 -9.76 0.39 6.22
CA ASP A 12 -9.03 -0.19 7.36
C ASP A 12 -8.58 -1.64 7.05
N LEU A 13 -9.45 -2.45 6.43
CA LEU A 13 -9.11 -3.80 5.97
C LEU A 13 -8.02 -3.78 4.88
N TYR A 14 -8.09 -2.82 3.96
CA TYR A 14 -7.09 -2.68 2.92
C TYR A 14 -5.73 -2.27 3.49
N GLU A 15 -5.67 -1.33 4.44
CA GLU A 15 -4.45 -0.96 5.14
C GLU A 15 -3.81 -2.17 5.85
N LEU A 16 -4.61 -3.06 6.43
CA LEU A 16 -4.12 -4.30 7.02
C LEU A 16 -3.52 -5.25 5.98
N ALA A 17 -4.13 -5.38 4.80
CA ALA A 17 -3.57 -6.15 3.69
C ALA A 17 -2.23 -5.58 3.20
N MET A 18 -2.08 -4.25 3.19
CA MET A 18 -0.82 -3.59 2.87
C MET A 18 0.25 -3.85 3.92
N LEU A 19 -0.11 -3.80 5.20
CA LEU A 19 0.81 -4.14 6.30
C LEU A 19 1.27 -5.59 6.18
N LEU A 20 0.36 -6.51 5.86
CA LEU A 20 0.70 -7.90 5.56
C LEU A 20 1.67 -8.00 4.38
N ARG A 21 1.45 -7.25 3.28
CA ARG A 21 2.39 -7.22 2.14
C ARG A 21 3.80 -6.80 2.56
N VAL A 22 3.94 -5.82 3.45
CA VAL A 22 5.26 -5.38 3.98
C VAL A 22 5.91 -6.48 4.79
N LEU A 23 5.17 -7.15 5.68
CA LEU A 23 5.71 -8.28 6.43
C LEU A 23 6.13 -9.42 5.50
N LEU A 24 5.32 -9.73 4.48
CA LEU A 24 5.64 -10.74 3.48
C LEU A 24 6.87 -10.39 2.64
N SER A 25 7.10 -9.11 2.33
CA SER A 25 8.29 -8.69 1.59
C SER A 25 9.56 -8.89 2.40
N TRP A 26 9.53 -8.59 3.70
CA TRP A 26 10.64 -8.86 4.61
C TRP A 26 10.86 -10.37 4.80
N LEU A 27 9.80 -11.14 5.05
CA LEU A 27 9.91 -12.60 5.18
C LEU A 27 10.47 -13.27 3.91
N ARG A 28 10.11 -12.76 2.73
CA ARG A 28 10.70 -13.19 1.46
C ARG A 28 12.18 -12.83 1.36
N ALA A 29 12.58 -11.63 1.80
CA ALA A 29 13.99 -11.20 1.81
C ALA A 29 14.86 -12.07 2.73
N PHE A 30 14.29 -12.57 3.84
CA PHE A 30 14.95 -13.52 4.75
C PHE A 30 14.83 -14.99 4.30
N GLY A 31 14.17 -15.29 3.18
CA GLY A 31 13.99 -16.66 2.69
C GLY A 31 12.99 -17.51 3.49
N ALA A 32 12.21 -16.91 4.39
CA ALA A 32 11.29 -17.61 5.29
C ALA A 32 9.95 -18.01 4.63
N VAL A 33 9.62 -17.43 3.47
CA VAL A 33 8.33 -17.65 2.78
C VAL A 33 8.53 -17.95 1.31
N ASN A 34 7.83 -18.97 0.81
CA ASN A 34 7.83 -19.33 -0.60
C ASN A 34 7.06 -18.27 -1.43
N PRO A 35 7.74 -17.56 -2.36
CA PRO A 35 7.11 -16.52 -3.19
C PRO A 35 6.08 -17.06 -4.17
N TYR A 36 6.06 -18.36 -4.43
CA TYR A 36 5.11 -19.01 -5.31
C TYR A 36 3.86 -19.51 -4.59
N SER A 37 3.73 -19.29 -3.27
CA SER A 37 2.49 -19.63 -2.58
C SER A 37 1.32 -18.79 -3.11
N SER A 38 0.16 -19.42 -3.28
CA SER A 38 -1.05 -18.76 -3.79
C SER A 38 -1.48 -17.61 -2.90
N PHE A 39 -1.27 -17.74 -1.59
CA PHE A 39 -1.56 -16.71 -0.59
C PHE A 39 -0.71 -15.45 -0.79
N VAL A 40 0.62 -15.59 -0.90
CA VAL A 40 1.51 -14.45 -1.15
C VAL A 40 1.14 -13.75 -2.45
N ARG A 41 0.88 -14.52 -3.52
CA ARG A 41 0.41 -13.94 -4.78
C ARG A 41 -0.88 -13.15 -4.65
N ALA A 42 -1.87 -13.67 -3.93
CA ALA A 42 -3.14 -12.99 -3.72
C ALA A 42 -2.96 -11.65 -2.99
N VAL A 43 -2.13 -11.62 -1.94
CA VAL A 43 -1.85 -10.39 -1.19
C VAL A 43 -1.15 -9.35 -2.08
N TYR A 44 -0.17 -9.76 -2.87
CA TYR A 44 0.51 -8.86 -3.80
C TYR A 44 -0.44 -8.33 -4.88
N GLN A 45 -1.22 -9.19 -5.52
CA GLN A 45 -2.19 -8.78 -6.55
C GLN A 45 -3.25 -7.81 -6.01
N LEU A 46 -3.73 -8.03 -4.79
CA LEU A 46 -4.72 -7.15 -4.16
C LEU A 46 -4.15 -5.74 -3.91
N THR A 47 -2.86 -5.68 -3.56
CA THR A 47 -2.21 -4.43 -3.13
C THR A 47 -1.41 -3.74 -4.25
N ASP A 48 -1.11 -4.44 -5.34
CA ASP A 48 -0.34 -3.95 -6.50
C ASP A 48 -0.89 -2.67 -7.13
N PRO A 49 -2.23 -2.49 -7.30
CA PRO A 49 -2.77 -1.27 -7.89
C PRO A 49 -2.34 0.02 -7.19
N VAL A 50 -2.10 -0.05 -5.87
CA VAL A 50 -1.62 1.10 -5.07
C VAL A 50 -0.11 1.10 -4.91
N PHE A 51 0.51 -0.09 -4.77
CA PHE A 51 1.96 -0.19 -4.58
C PHE A 51 2.76 0.13 -5.85
N LEU A 52 2.26 -0.17 -7.04
CA LEU A 52 2.93 0.16 -8.32
C LEU A 52 3.11 1.67 -8.50
N PRO A 53 2.06 2.51 -8.41
CA PRO A 53 2.24 3.95 -8.52
C PRO A 53 3.05 4.51 -7.34
N ALA A 54 2.90 3.97 -6.13
CA ALA A 54 3.69 4.39 -4.97
C ALA A 54 5.19 4.11 -5.16
N ARG A 55 5.53 2.95 -5.73
CA ARG A 55 6.91 2.58 -6.07
C ARG A 55 7.47 3.48 -7.17
N ALA A 56 6.72 3.72 -8.24
CA ALA A 56 7.14 4.61 -9.31
C ALA A 56 7.38 6.05 -8.78
N PHE A 57 6.52 6.51 -7.87
CA PHE A 57 6.69 7.81 -7.21
C PHE A 57 7.92 7.84 -6.31
N TYR A 58 8.14 6.80 -5.50
CA TYR A 58 9.32 6.64 -4.65
C TYR A 58 10.62 6.66 -5.45
N GLU A 59 10.71 5.84 -6.51
CA GLU A 59 11.88 5.77 -7.40
C GLU A 59 12.14 7.13 -8.08
N ARG A 60 11.08 7.80 -8.51
CA ARG A 60 11.17 9.15 -9.10
C ARG A 60 11.69 10.18 -8.09
N ILE A 61 11.20 10.18 -6.86
CA ILE A 61 11.69 11.09 -5.81
C ILE A 61 13.17 10.81 -5.54
N LEU A 62 13.56 9.57 -5.33
CA LEU A 62 14.96 9.24 -5.02
C LEU A 62 15.92 9.61 -6.16
N SER A 63 15.50 9.39 -7.41
CA SER A 63 16.29 9.79 -8.58
C SER A 63 16.56 11.30 -8.63
N MET A 64 15.63 12.14 -8.15
CA MET A 64 15.83 13.59 -8.03
C MET A 64 16.95 13.94 -7.06
N PHE A 65 17.12 13.16 -5.99
CA PHE A 65 18.21 13.30 -5.02
C PHE A 65 19.49 12.56 -5.43
N ARG A 66 19.56 11.99 -6.66
CA ARG A 66 20.68 11.17 -7.13
C ARG A 66 20.95 9.96 -6.24
N VAL A 67 19.89 9.39 -5.65
CA VAL A 67 19.95 8.16 -4.86
C VAL A 67 19.29 7.05 -5.67
N ASP A 68 20.01 5.96 -5.92
CA ASP A 68 19.43 4.80 -6.55
C ASP A 68 18.64 3.99 -5.52
N ALA A 69 17.36 3.75 -5.80
CA ALA A 69 16.50 2.92 -4.96
C ALA A 69 17.04 1.49 -4.80
N ARG A 70 17.89 1.03 -5.73
CA ARG A 70 18.55 -0.29 -5.70
C ARG A 70 19.69 -0.37 -4.69
N ASP A 71 20.32 0.76 -4.36
CA ASP A 71 21.35 0.80 -3.32
C ASP A 71 20.73 0.66 -1.92
N LEU A 72 19.46 1.05 -1.78
CA LEU A 72 18.68 0.81 -0.59
C LEU A 72 18.20 -0.65 -0.59
N ARG A 73 18.83 -1.48 0.24
CA ARG A 73 18.43 -2.89 0.46
C ARG A 73 17.02 -3.05 1.06
N LEU A 74 16.39 -1.94 1.45
CA LEU A 74 15.04 -1.89 2.00
C LEU A 74 14.14 -1.04 1.11
N ASP A 75 13.04 -1.63 0.63
CA ASP A 75 11.99 -0.93 -0.09
C ASP A 75 11.13 -0.09 0.88
N PHE A 76 11.29 1.24 0.84
CA PHE A 76 10.47 2.18 1.60
C PHE A 76 9.24 2.69 0.82
N SER A 77 9.01 2.16 -0.39
CA SER A 77 7.77 2.38 -1.16
C SER A 77 6.47 2.09 -0.38
N PRO A 78 6.41 1.19 0.64
CA PRO A 78 5.21 1.05 1.45
C PRO A 78 4.77 2.34 2.15
N ILE A 79 5.69 3.22 2.56
CA ILE A 79 5.35 4.49 3.23
C ILE A 79 4.49 5.35 2.31
N PHE A 80 4.91 5.47 1.04
CA PHE A 80 4.16 6.21 0.03
C PHE A 80 2.82 5.53 -0.28
N ALA A 81 2.79 4.19 -0.30
CA ALA A 81 1.57 3.44 -0.53
C ALA A 81 0.53 3.73 0.58
N PHE A 82 0.93 3.67 1.86
CA PHE A 82 0.05 4.02 2.98
C PHE A 82 -0.42 5.47 2.88
N GLY A 83 0.45 6.39 2.46
CA GLY A 83 0.07 7.78 2.18
C GLY A 83 -1.02 7.91 1.12
N PHE A 84 -0.91 7.18 0.01
CA PHE A 84 -1.93 7.18 -1.05
C PHE A 84 -3.28 6.64 -0.59
N VAL A 85 -3.29 5.56 0.20
CA VAL A 85 -4.55 5.02 0.76
C VAL A 85 -5.17 6.00 1.75
N LYS A 86 -4.38 6.59 2.65
CA LYS A 86 -4.90 7.59 3.59
C LYS A 86 -5.49 8.79 2.87
N LEU A 87 -4.83 9.27 1.81
CA LEU A 87 -5.36 10.35 0.98
C LEU A 87 -6.67 9.94 0.30
N ALA A 88 -6.71 8.75 -0.31
CA ALA A 88 -7.91 8.22 -0.96
C ALA A 88 -9.07 8.04 0.03
N ARG A 89 -8.80 7.53 1.24
CA ARG A 89 -9.77 7.38 2.33
C ARG A 89 -10.34 8.73 2.73
N GLU A 90 -9.48 9.70 3.00
CA GLU A 90 -9.91 11.03 3.44
C GLU A 90 -10.74 11.74 2.36
N ILE A 91 -10.32 11.67 1.09
CA ILE A 91 -11.09 12.20 -0.03
C ILE A 91 -12.45 11.52 -0.11
N SER A 92 -12.47 10.18 -0.07
CA SER A 92 -13.71 9.40 -0.17
C SER A 92 -14.69 9.75 0.95
N ILE A 93 -14.20 9.78 2.20
CA ILE A 93 -15.03 10.09 3.37
C ILE A 93 -15.54 11.53 3.31
N ARG A 94 -14.69 12.51 2.96
CA ARG A 94 -15.10 13.92 2.82
C ARG A 94 -16.16 14.10 1.74
N LEU A 95 -16.01 13.46 0.58
CA LEU A 95 -17.00 13.49 -0.49
C LEU A 95 -18.32 12.87 -0.05
N LEU A 96 -18.27 11.72 0.64
CA LEU A 96 -19.48 11.09 1.17
C LEU A 96 -20.17 11.97 2.21
N MET A 97 -19.41 12.60 3.12
CA MET A 97 -19.99 13.55 4.07
C MET A 97 -20.57 14.79 3.38
N LEU A 98 -19.99 15.24 2.28
CA LEU A 98 -20.51 16.38 1.51
C LEU A 98 -21.80 16.04 0.76
N ILE A 99 -21.96 14.80 0.29
CA ILE A 99 -23.13 14.35 -0.48
C ILE A 99 -24.28 13.90 0.44
N PHE A 100 -23.96 13.27 1.57
CA PHE A 100 -24.94 12.62 2.47
C PHE A 100 -25.06 13.28 3.85
N GLY A 101 -24.27 14.31 4.14
CA GLY A 101 -24.38 15.14 5.36
C GLY A 101 -25.25 16.36 5.12
#